data_AF-A0A314L565-F1
#
_entry.id   AF-A0A314L565-F1
#
_cell.length_a   1.000
_cell.length_b   1.000
_cell.length_c   1.000
_cell.angle_alpha   90.00
_cell.angle_beta   90.00
_cell.angle_gamma   90.00
#
_symmetry.space_group_name_H-M   'P 1'
#
loop_
_entity.id
_entity.type
_entity.pdbx_description
1 polymer ?
#
loop_
_entity_poly.entity_id
_entity_poly.type
_entity_poly.pdbx_seq_one_letter_code
_entity_poly.pdbx_strand_id
1 'polypeptide(L)'
;MELAACISHCYAFSVWPSTSTSRNFSPLPPLSLIQYPIQRQRQLHLAGANYVGSLLSLNGLRLRQSCLAAVMGDTTAVPNGAVNEQIPSVKLSDSVTSQETDMENGEDRKDPSEWLDENKMIRVCDKLIDVFLVDKPNPTDWRRLIAFSKEWNTIRPHFYNRCQNRAESESDPGMKHQLLRLQRKMREVDNDVQRHNELLEVIRRSPSEVGDIVARRRKDFTKEFFAHLHTVAESYYDDPGEQNAVAKLGNTCLAAVQAYDTATESIEALNAAELKFQDIINSPSVDVACKKIDDLAQKNQLDSALVLMITKAWSAAKESDMTKDEVKDVLYHLYMTARGNLQRLMPKEIRILKYLLTIEDPEERLCTLKDAFTPGEELEGKDVDCLYTTPEQLYNWIGTVVDAYNFSREGTLIKEARDLMNPKIIQKMEELKKLILDNFM
;
A
#
# COMPACT_ATOMS: atom_id res chain seq x y z
N MET A 1 0.36 9.24 2.04
CA MET A 1 1.22 8.54 3.02
C MET A 1 2.36 9.42 3.55
N GLU A 2 2.96 10.31 2.75
CA GLU A 2 4.04 11.20 3.20
C GLU A 2 3.65 12.14 4.35
N LEU A 3 2.43 12.71 4.34
CA LEU A 3 1.94 13.55 5.46
C LEU A 3 1.79 12.76 6.77
N ALA A 4 1.32 11.51 6.71
CA ALA A 4 1.19 10.65 7.87
C ALA A 4 2.56 10.24 8.44
N ALA A 5 3.56 10.02 7.57
CA ALA A 5 4.94 9.82 8.00
C ALA A 5 5.49 11.08 8.70
N CYS A 6 5.28 12.28 8.16
CA CYS A 6 5.70 13.53 8.82
C CYS A 6 5.03 13.72 10.20
N ILE A 7 3.77 13.32 10.36
CA ILE A 7 3.04 13.46 11.63
C ILE A 7 3.45 12.38 12.65
N SER A 8 3.64 11.11 12.25
CA SER A 8 4.11 10.05 13.16
C SER A 8 5.51 10.32 13.73
N HIS A 9 6.40 10.97 12.96
CA HIS A 9 7.72 11.37 13.44
C HIS A 9 7.70 12.61 14.36
N CYS A 10 6.56 13.31 14.47
CA CYS A 10 6.40 14.43 15.39
C CYS A 10 6.17 13.99 16.86
N TYR A 11 5.92 12.70 17.11
CA TYR A 11 5.45 12.22 18.42
C TYR A 11 6.27 11.11 19.07
N ALA A 12 7.58 11.08 18.86
CA ALA A 12 8.46 10.24 19.68
C ALA A 12 8.60 10.80 21.11
N PHE A 13 7.51 10.74 21.89
CA PHE A 13 7.56 10.67 23.35
C PHE A 13 7.34 9.20 23.74
N SER A 14 8.18 8.72 24.65
CA SER A 14 8.23 7.36 25.17
C SER A 14 6.86 6.85 25.60
N VAL A 15 6.33 5.88 24.87
CA VAL A 15 5.21 5.03 25.30
C VAL A 15 5.77 3.62 25.48
N TRP A 16 5.70 3.10 26.70
CA TRP A 16 6.02 1.71 27.02
C TRP A 16 5.08 0.76 26.26
N PRO A 17 5.56 -0.33 25.64
CA PRO A 17 4.68 -1.35 25.10
C PRO A 17 4.16 -2.23 26.23
N SER A 18 2.83 -2.29 26.34
CA SER A 18 2.11 -3.29 27.13
C SER A 18 2.40 -4.69 26.60
N THR A 19 2.74 -5.60 27.49
CA THR A 19 2.95 -7.02 27.20
C THR A 19 1.61 -7.71 26.90
N SER A 20 1.41 -8.11 25.65
CA SER A 20 0.43 -9.15 25.31
C SER A 20 0.99 -10.05 24.20
N THR A 21 1.36 -11.24 24.62
CA THR A 21 1.86 -12.37 23.84
C THR A 21 0.79 -12.88 22.89
N SER A 22 1.11 -12.96 21.60
CA SER A 22 0.56 -13.99 20.71
C SER A 22 1.60 -14.36 19.66
N ARG A 23 2.01 -15.62 19.73
CA ARG A 23 3.01 -16.26 18.87
C ARG A 23 2.44 -16.39 17.46
N ASN A 24 3.23 -16.00 16.46
CA ASN A 24 3.60 -16.83 15.30
C ASN A 24 4.22 -15.93 14.21
N PHE A 25 5.54 -15.72 14.27
CA PHE A 25 6.34 -15.42 13.09
C PHE A 25 7.69 -16.11 13.24
N SER A 26 8.04 -16.89 12.21
CA SER A 26 9.29 -17.62 12.08
C SER A 26 10.50 -16.68 12.07
N PRO A 27 11.66 -17.09 12.62
CA PRO A 27 12.81 -16.21 12.78
C PRO A 27 13.58 -16.04 11.46
N LEU A 28 13.89 -14.79 11.11
CA LEU A 28 14.92 -14.47 10.13
C LEU A 28 16.30 -14.92 10.64
N PRO A 29 17.25 -15.29 9.75
CA PRO A 29 18.53 -15.87 10.15
C PRO A 29 19.47 -14.83 10.78
N PRO A 30 20.41 -15.26 11.64
CA PRO A 30 21.32 -14.36 12.34
C PRO A 30 22.42 -13.85 11.39
N LEU A 31 22.71 -12.54 11.47
CA LEU A 31 23.88 -11.94 10.83
C LEU A 31 25.15 -12.50 11.49
N SER A 32 25.86 -13.36 10.77
CA SER A 32 27.15 -13.92 11.17
C SER A 32 28.26 -12.87 11.04
N LEU A 33 28.90 -12.57 12.19
CA LEU A 33 30.18 -11.88 12.30
C LEU A 33 31.28 -12.65 11.55
N ILE A 34 31.94 -12.00 10.58
CA ILE A 34 33.22 -12.45 10.04
C ILE A 34 34.31 -11.55 10.60
N GLN A 35 35.16 -12.13 11.46
CA GLN A 35 36.47 -11.61 11.84
C GLN A 35 37.46 -11.81 10.70
N TYR A 36 38.31 -10.81 10.39
CA TYR A 36 39.74 -10.94 10.01
C TYR A 36 40.41 -9.54 9.98
N PRO A 37 41.75 -9.43 10.04
CA PRO A 37 42.43 -8.46 10.88
C PRO A 37 42.90 -7.22 10.11
N ILE A 38 42.78 -6.04 10.73
CA ILE A 38 43.45 -4.84 10.23
C ILE A 38 44.81 -4.71 10.95
N GLN A 39 45.88 -4.78 10.15
CA GLN A 39 47.25 -4.52 10.55
C GLN A 39 47.39 -3.11 11.12
N ARG A 40 47.99 -3.03 12.32
CA ARG A 40 48.55 -1.80 12.89
C ARG A 40 49.63 -1.24 11.96
N GLN A 41 49.50 0.03 11.60
CA GLN A 41 50.66 0.86 11.33
C GLN A 41 50.52 2.20 12.07
N ARG A 42 51.24 2.28 13.20
CA ARG A 42 51.52 3.52 13.93
C ARG A 42 52.45 4.37 13.08
N GLN A 43 52.11 5.63 12.84
CA GLN A 43 53.10 6.71 12.84
C GLN A 43 52.54 7.91 13.59
N LEU A 44 53.28 8.27 14.65
CA LEU A 44 53.16 9.50 15.42
C LEU A 44 53.70 10.66 14.59
N HIS A 45 53.05 11.81 14.60
CA HIS A 45 53.76 13.09 14.63
C HIS A 45 53.01 14.11 15.48
N LEU A 46 53.76 14.61 16.45
CA LEU A 46 53.45 15.63 17.44
C LEU A 46 53.66 17.01 16.78
N ALA A 47 52.71 17.93 16.90
CA ALA A 47 52.97 19.37 16.78
C ALA A 47 51.86 20.15 17.50
N GLY A 48 52.24 20.84 18.58
CA GLY A 48 51.36 21.75 19.31
C GLY A 48 51.47 23.19 18.82
N ALA A 49 50.45 23.99 19.14
CA ALA A 49 50.56 25.45 19.26
C ALA A 49 49.46 25.97 20.20
N ASN A 50 49.88 26.61 21.28
CA ASN A 50 49.07 27.44 22.17
C ASN A 50 48.77 28.79 21.52
N TYR A 51 47.64 29.44 21.87
CA TYR A 51 47.50 30.90 22.15
C TYR A 51 46.05 31.14 22.69
N VAL A 52 45.87 31.47 23.98
CA VAL A 52 45.47 32.80 24.54
C VAL A 52 44.33 33.46 23.72
N GLY A 53 43.12 33.72 24.19
CA GLY A 53 42.66 34.22 25.49
C GLY A 53 42.10 35.64 25.29
N SER A 54 40.78 35.85 25.41
CA SER A 54 40.22 37.14 25.81
C SER A 54 38.77 37.03 26.29
N LEU A 55 38.55 37.54 27.50
CA LEU A 55 37.28 37.82 28.16
C LEU A 55 36.61 39.05 27.55
N LEU A 56 35.27 39.03 27.43
CA LEU A 56 34.43 40.18 27.81
C LEU A 56 33.13 39.68 28.46
N SER A 57 32.73 40.39 29.50
CA SER A 57 31.74 40.04 30.53
C SER A 57 30.44 40.86 30.36
N LEU A 58 29.42 40.47 31.13
CA LEU A 58 28.14 41.16 31.44
C LEU A 58 27.03 41.02 30.36
N ASN A 59 25.77 40.71 30.65
CA ASN A 59 24.98 40.77 31.87
C ASN A 59 23.97 39.61 31.93
N GLY A 60 23.67 39.15 33.16
CA GLY A 60 22.74 38.07 33.38
C GLY A 60 21.28 38.45 33.14
N LEU A 61 20.55 37.50 32.57
CA LEU A 61 19.13 37.31 32.88
C LEU A 61 18.90 35.84 33.18
N ARG A 62 18.23 35.66 34.31
CA ARG A 62 18.07 34.46 35.09
C ARG A 62 17.01 33.58 34.44
N LEU A 63 17.37 32.59 33.63
CA LEU A 63 16.43 31.52 33.26
C LEU A 63 16.61 30.32 34.19
N ARG A 64 15.55 30.11 34.96
CA ARG A 64 15.35 29.14 36.02
C ARG A 64 15.29 27.73 35.41
N GLN A 65 16.39 26.99 35.50
CA GLN A 65 16.39 25.54 35.33
C GLN A 65 15.43 24.90 36.36
N SER A 66 14.58 23.98 35.90
CA SER A 66 13.84 23.06 36.77
C SER A 66 13.82 21.69 36.11
N CYS A 67 14.76 20.83 36.51
CA CYS A 67 14.71 19.38 36.31
C CYS A 67 13.86 18.77 37.43
N LEU A 68 13.05 17.75 37.12
CA LEU A 68 12.51 16.83 38.12
C LEU A 68 12.51 15.38 37.61
N ALA A 69 12.82 14.48 38.53
CA ALA A 69 13.06 13.06 38.38
C ALA A 69 12.05 12.23 39.20
N ALA A 70 12.11 10.91 38.99
CA ALA A 70 11.62 9.80 39.84
C ALA A 70 10.15 9.37 39.59
N VAL A 71 9.69 8.11 39.72
CA VAL A 71 10.03 6.96 40.60
C VAL A 71 9.53 5.63 39.95
N MET A 72 10.17 4.50 40.30
CA MET A 72 9.84 3.08 40.00
C MET A 72 8.63 2.49 40.75
N GLY A 73 8.03 1.42 40.20
CA GLY A 73 7.21 0.47 40.97
C GLY A 73 6.87 -0.83 40.21
N ASP A 74 7.48 -1.95 40.63
CA ASP A 74 7.20 -3.34 40.24
C ASP A 74 5.81 -3.82 40.72
N THR A 75 5.26 -4.89 40.11
CA THR A 75 4.79 -6.13 40.79
C THR A 75 4.34 -7.20 39.77
N THR A 76 4.77 -8.43 40.02
CA THR A 76 4.58 -9.72 39.33
C THR A 76 3.22 -10.40 39.59
N ALA A 77 2.79 -11.32 38.70
CA ALA A 77 2.31 -12.67 39.05
C ALA A 77 1.81 -13.48 37.81
N VAL A 78 2.24 -14.75 37.75
CA VAL A 78 1.76 -15.86 36.88
C VAL A 78 0.89 -16.78 37.76
N PRO A 79 -0.03 -17.60 37.22
CA PRO A 79 0.19 -19.05 37.29
C PRO A 79 -0.28 -19.87 36.07
N ASN A 80 0.41 -21.01 35.91
CA ASN A 80 0.22 -22.12 34.98
C ASN A 80 -1.02 -22.99 35.28
N GLY A 81 -1.42 -23.81 34.30
CA GLY A 81 -2.15 -25.06 34.55
C GLY A 81 -2.61 -25.78 33.28
N ALA A 82 -1.92 -26.87 32.90
CA ALA A 82 -2.24 -27.78 31.80
C ALA A 82 -2.98 -29.04 32.29
N VAL A 83 -3.53 -29.83 31.34
CA VAL A 83 -3.81 -31.31 31.28
C VAL A 83 -5.06 -31.49 30.39
N ASN A 84 -5.02 -31.99 29.14
CA ASN A 84 -4.67 -33.29 28.51
C ASN A 84 -5.87 -34.24 28.30
N GLU A 85 -5.86 -34.91 27.13
CA GLU A 85 -6.60 -36.12 26.69
C GLU A 85 -8.12 -36.00 26.43
N GLN A 86 -8.77 -36.66 25.46
CA GLN A 86 -8.46 -37.87 24.69
C GLN A 86 -9.41 -37.97 23.45
N ILE A 87 -8.95 -38.62 22.38
CA ILE A 87 -9.72 -39.09 21.21
C ILE A 87 -10.30 -40.49 21.52
N PRO A 88 -11.39 -40.93 20.85
CA PRO A 88 -11.28 -42.20 20.14
C PRO A 88 -11.87 -42.22 18.72
N SER A 89 -11.21 -43.04 17.90
CA SER A 89 -11.46 -43.46 16.52
C SER A 89 -12.29 -44.75 16.47
N VAL A 90 -13.15 -44.96 15.45
CA VAL A 90 -13.51 -46.30 14.92
C VAL A 90 -13.89 -46.28 13.41
N LYS A 91 -13.01 -46.93 12.62
CA LYS A 91 -13.13 -47.87 11.46
C LYS A 91 -14.35 -47.93 10.49
N LEU A 92 -14.01 -47.78 9.20
CA LEU A 92 -14.17 -48.61 7.97
C LEU A 92 -15.10 -49.85 7.92
N SER A 93 -15.78 -50.04 6.77
CA SER A 93 -15.95 -51.25 5.92
C SER A 93 -16.74 -50.86 4.63
N ASP A 94 -16.21 -50.89 3.40
CA ASP A 94 -16.05 -51.99 2.41
C ASP A 94 -17.32 -52.49 1.69
N SER A 95 -17.35 -52.40 0.35
CA SER A 95 -17.66 -53.50 -0.61
C SER A 95 -17.80 -53.01 -2.07
N VAL A 96 -17.37 -53.87 -3.00
CA VAL A 96 -17.10 -53.71 -4.45
C VAL A 96 -18.09 -54.54 -5.29
N THR A 97 -18.09 -54.36 -6.62
CA THR A 97 -18.33 -55.37 -7.72
C THR A 97 -19.57 -55.05 -8.57
N SER A 98 -19.68 -55.18 -9.91
CA SER A 98 -18.82 -55.25 -11.12
C SER A 98 -19.73 -55.34 -12.37
N GLN A 99 -19.20 -55.03 -13.57
CA GLN A 99 -19.50 -55.60 -14.93
C GLN A 99 -20.91 -55.40 -15.55
N GLU A 100 -21.16 -55.35 -16.87
CA GLU A 100 -20.37 -55.66 -18.09
C GLU A 100 -21.01 -55.04 -19.37
N THR A 101 -20.17 -54.99 -20.42
CA THR A 101 -20.31 -54.85 -21.90
C THR A 101 -21.67 -54.86 -22.62
N ASP A 102 -21.75 -54.10 -23.74
CA ASP A 102 -21.93 -54.68 -25.10
C ASP A 102 -21.68 -53.67 -26.24
N MET A 103 -21.08 -54.16 -27.34
CA MET A 103 -20.90 -53.46 -28.62
C MET A 103 -22.08 -53.76 -29.55
N GLU A 104 -22.61 -52.75 -30.24
CA GLU A 104 -23.33 -52.98 -31.50
C GLU A 104 -23.07 -51.85 -32.51
N ASN A 105 -22.82 -52.27 -33.74
CA ASN A 105 -22.48 -51.49 -34.93
C ASN A 105 -23.79 -51.03 -35.58
N GLY A 106 -24.03 -49.72 -35.69
CA GLY A 106 -25.28 -49.16 -36.20
C GLY A 106 -25.04 -48.01 -37.18
N GLU A 107 -25.59 -48.14 -38.38
CA GLU A 107 -25.61 -47.15 -39.45
C GLU A 107 -26.07 -45.77 -38.97
N ASP A 108 -25.36 -44.74 -39.44
CA ASP A 108 -25.60 -43.32 -39.20
C ASP A 108 -26.92 -42.86 -39.86
N ARG A 109 -28.05 -43.27 -39.27
CA ARG A 109 -29.34 -42.60 -39.51
C ARG A 109 -29.37 -41.39 -38.60
N LYS A 110 -28.86 -40.26 -39.10
CA LYS A 110 -29.13 -38.95 -38.50
C LYS A 110 -30.64 -38.81 -38.31
N ASP A 111 -31.04 -38.74 -37.04
CA ASP A 111 -32.41 -38.63 -36.60
C ASP A 111 -33.03 -37.36 -37.26
N PRO A 112 -34.23 -37.41 -37.86
CA PRO A 112 -34.89 -36.22 -38.41
C PRO A 112 -34.98 -35.05 -37.41
N SER A 113 -34.92 -35.38 -36.11
CA SER A 113 -34.74 -34.47 -34.98
C SER A 113 -33.48 -33.59 -35.07
N GLU A 114 -32.31 -34.16 -35.38
CA GLU A 114 -31.02 -33.42 -35.45
C GLU A 114 -31.00 -32.44 -36.62
N TRP A 115 -31.60 -32.81 -37.75
CA TRP A 115 -31.65 -31.95 -38.95
C TRP A 115 -32.51 -30.69 -38.74
N LEU A 116 -33.56 -30.80 -37.93
CA LEU A 116 -34.41 -29.68 -37.56
C LEU A 116 -33.70 -28.73 -36.59
N ASP A 117 -32.88 -29.26 -35.67
CA ASP A 117 -32.13 -28.46 -34.71
C ASP A 117 -30.95 -27.72 -35.39
N GLU A 118 -30.27 -28.37 -36.34
CA GLU A 118 -29.21 -27.75 -37.14
C GLU A 118 -29.73 -26.58 -37.99
N ASN A 119 -30.88 -26.74 -38.66
CA ASN A 119 -31.52 -25.66 -39.42
C ASN A 119 -31.98 -24.49 -38.54
N LYS A 120 -32.44 -24.76 -37.32
CA LYS A 120 -32.80 -23.72 -36.35
C LYS A 120 -31.55 -22.96 -35.90
N MET A 121 -30.47 -23.67 -35.58
CA MET A 121 -29.19 -23.08 -35.17
C MET A 121 -28.57 -22.21 -36.28
N ILE A 122 -28.67 -22.64 -37.54
CA ILE A 122 -28.25 -21.85 -38.70
C ILE A 122 -29.00 -20.50 -38.74
N ARG A 123 -30.32 -20.49 -38.56
CA ARG A 123 -31.12 -19.25 -38.54
C ARG A 123 -30.77 -18.34 -37.36
N VAL A 124 -30.45 -18.91 -36.20
CA VAL A 124 -29.98 -18.14 -35.04
C VAL A 124 -28.63 -17.50 -35.33
N CYS A 125 -27.69 -18.26 -35.89
CA CYS A 125 -26.37 -17.75 -36.27
C CYS A 125 -26.46 -16.65 -37.34
N ASP A 126 -27.33 -16.81 -38.35
CA ASP A 126 -27.53 -15.79 -39.39
C ASP A 126 -28.01 -14.45 -38.80
N LYS A 127 -28.99 -14.50 -37.90
CA LYS A 127 -29.47 -13.31 -37.19
C LYS A 127 -28.38 -12.67 -36.34
N LEU A 128 -27.58 -13.47 -35.63
CA LEU A 128 -26.47 -12.95 -34.82
C LEU A 128 -25.40 -12.30 -35.69
N ILE A 129 -25.06 -12.89 -36.84
CA ILE A 129 -24.13 -12.30 -37.80
C ILE A 129 -24.65 -10.94 -38.26
N ASP A 130 -25.94 -10.84 -38.59
CA ASP A 130 -26.54 -9.58 -39.03
C ASP A 130 -26.52 -8.52 -37.90
N VAL A 131 -26.84 -8.91 -36.66
CA VAL A 131 -26.76 -8.01 -35.47
C VAL A 131 -25.34 -7.49 -35.25
N PHE A 132 -24.33 -8.35 -35.33
CA PHE A 132 -22.94 -7.95 -35.10
C PHE A 132 -22.33 -7.15 -36.26
N LEU A 133 -22.82 -7.33 -37.49
CA LEU A 133 -22.38 -6.56 -38.65
C LEU A 133 -23.07 -5.19 -38.76
N VAL A 134 -24.38 -5.14 -38.50
CA VAL A 134 -25.22 -3.98 -38.85
C VAL A 134 -25.63 -3.18 -37.62
N ASP A 135 -26.21 -3.85 -36.61
CA ASP A 135 -26.83 -3.14 -35.48
C ASP A 135 -25.81 -2.72 -34.41
N LYS A 136 -24.79 -3.56 -34.19
CA LYS A 136 -23.79 -3.39 -33.14
C LYS A 136 -22.40 -3.70 -33.67
N PRO A 137 -21.77 -2.82 -34.46
CA PRO A 137 -20.49 -3.10 -35.11
C PRO A 137 -19.27 -2.99 -34.18
N ASN A 138 -19.45 -2.54 -32.93
CA ASN A 138 -18.35 -2.23 -32.03
C ASN A 138 -17.98 -3.43 -31.13
N PRO A 139 -16.68 -3.71 -30.91
CA PRO A 139 -16.22 -4.79 -30.04
C PRO A 139 -16.74 -4.71 -28.58
N THR A 140 -16.99 -3.51 -28.06
CA THR A 140 -17.54 -3.30 -26.72
C THR A 140 -18.98 -3.82 -26.61
N ASP A 141 -19.79 -3.58 -27.65
CA ASP A 141 -21.16 -4.09 -27.72
C ASP A 141 -21.16 -5.62 -27.86
N TRP A 142 -20.21 -6.18 -28.60
CA TRP A 142 -20.04 -7.63 -28.72
C TRP A 142 -19.73 -8.27 -27.38
N ARG A 143 -18.79 -7.70 -26.62
CA ARG A 143 -18.45 -8.17 -25.27
C ARG A 143 -19.69 -8.20 -24.37
N ARG A 144 -20.51 -7.14 -24.42
CA ARG A 144 -21.77 -7.08 -23.67
C ARG A 144 -22.75 -8.16 -24.11
N LEU A 145 -23.01 -8.29 -25.39
CA LEU A 145 -23.95 -9.30 -25.92
C LEU A 145 -23.51 -10.73 -25.56
N ILE A 146 -22.21 -11.01 -25.61
CA ILE A 146 -21.64 -12.30 -25.20
C ILE A 146 -21.84 -12.52 -23.70
N ALA A 147 -21.50 -11.54 -22.86
CA ALA A 147 -21.63 -11.65 -21.41
C ALA A 147 -23.09 -11.82 -20.93
N PHE A 148 -24.05 -11.30 -21.71
CA PHE A 148 -25.48 -11.40 -21.41
C PHE A 148 -26.10 -12.72 -21.91
N SER A 149 -25.43 -13.43 -22.80
CA SER A 149 -25.95 -14.65 -23.40
C SER A 149 -25.61 -15.88 -22.57
N LYS A 150 -26.64 -16.50 -21.97
CA LYS A 150 -26.51 -17.78 -21.25
C LYS A 150 -26.20 -18.96 -22.19
N GLU A 151 -26.54 -18.83 -23.47
CA GLU A 151 -26.42 -19.89 -24.49
C GLU A 151 -25.20 -19.71 -25.40
N TRP A 152 -24.40 -18.65 -25.22
CA TRP A 152 -23.27 -18.36 -26.11
C TRP A 152 -22.29 -19.53 -26.23
N ASN A 153 -22.01 -20.24 -25.13
CA ASN A 153 -21.10 -21.40 -25.16
C ASN A 153 -21.58 -22.49 -26.13
N THR A 154 -22.89 -22.67 -26.25
CA THR A 154 -23.52 -23.62 -27.17
C THR A 154 -23.55 -23.07 -28.60
N ILE A 155 -23.84 -21.78 -28.77
CA ILE A 155 -23.97 -21.13 -30.08
C ILE A 155 -22.60 -20.91 -30.75
N ARG A 156 -21.57 -20.61 -29.96
CA ARG A 156 -20.21 -20.24 -30.39
C ARG A 156 -19.63 -21.13 -31.50
N PRO A 157 -19.56 -22.47 -31.37
CA PRO A 157 -18.98 -23.31 -32.43
C PRO A 157 -19.76 -23.20 -33.75
N HIS A 158 -21.10 -23.15 -33.68
CA HIS A 158 -21.95 -23.01 -34.86
C HIS A 158 -21.84 -21.63 -35.50
N PHE A 159 -21.72 -20.57 -34.69
CA PHE A 159 -21.54 -19.19 -35.17
C PHE A 159 -20.28 -19.04 -36.02
N TYR A 160 -19.13 -19.57 -35.55
CA TYR A 160 -17.89 -19.46 -36.30
C TYR A 160 -17.88 -20.31 -37.58
N ASN A 161 -18.49 -21.50 -37.54
CA ASN A 161 -18.66 -22.35 -38.71
C ASN A 161 -19.59 -21.67 -39.73
N ARG A 162 -20.69 -21.07 -39.27
CA ARG A 162 -21.62 -20.32 -40.13
C ARG A 162 -20.97 -19.09 -40.77
N CYS A 163 -20.19 -18.31 -40.01
CA CYS A 163 -19.41 -17.20 -40.55
C CYS A 163 -18.49 -17.66 -41.70
N GLN A 164 -17.81 -18.80 -41.51
CA GLN A 164 -16.90 -19.38 -42.51
C GLN A 164 -17.66 -19.81 -43.77
N ASN A 165 -18.73 -20.60 -43.61
CA ASN A 165 -19.51 -21.11 -44.75
C ASN A 165 -20.16 -19.97 -45.55
N ARG A 166 -20.63 -18.91 -44.88
CA ARG A 166 -21.17 -17.71 -45.53
C ARG A 166 -20.08 -16.97 -46.30
N ALA A 167 -18.89 -16.80 -45.73
CA ALA A 167 -17.77 -16.15 -46.42
C ALA A 167 -17.25 -16.96 -47.63
N GLU A 168 -17.30 -18.30 -47.58
CA GLU A 168 -16.90 -19.17 -48.68
C GLU A 168 -17.90 -19.16 -49.85
N SER A 169 -19.19 -19.09 -49.52
CA SER A 169 -20.29 -19.06 -50.50
C SER A 169 -20.56 -17.66 -51.06
N GLU A 170 -20.04 -16.61 -50.43
CA GLU A 170 -20.28 -15.22 -50.82
C GLU A 170 -19.51 -14.85 -52.09
N SER A 171 -20.21 -14.24 -53.05
CA SER A 171 -19.65 -13.84 -54.34
C SER A 171 -19.08 -12.43 -54.31
N ASP A 172 -19.65 -11.54 -53.48
CA ASP A 172 -19.14 -10.18 -53.30
C ASP A 172 -17.83 -10.19 -52.47
N PRO A 173 -16.69 -9.74 -53.04
CA PRO A 173 -15.43 -9.65 -52.32
C PRO A 173 -15.50 -8.73 -51.09
N GLY A 174 -16.34 -7.69 -51.14
CA GLY A 174 -16.53 -6.73 -50.05
C GLY A 174 -17.17 -7.39 -48.83
N MET A 175 -18.35 -7.99 -49.03
CA MET A 175 -19.07 -8.72 -47.98
C MET A 175 -18.27 -9.91 -47.43
N LYS A 176 -17.57 -10.65 -48.31
CA LYS A 176 -16.65 -11.72 -47.89
C LYS A 176 -15.56 -11.22 -46.95
N HIS A 177 -14.94 -10.09 -47.27
CA HIS A 177 -13.93 -9.48 -46.39
C HIS A 177 -14.53 -9.06 -45.04
N GLN A 178 -15.75 -8.50 -45.03
CA GLN A 178 -16.44 -8.11 -43.80
C GLN A 178 -16.73 -9.30 -42.88
N LEU A 179 -17.21 -10.43 -43.44
CA LEU A 179 -17.48 -11.66 -42.68
C LEU A 179 -16.19 -12.24 -42.06
N LEU A 180 -15.10 -12.32 -42.83
CA LEU A 180 -13.81 -12.79 -42.31
C LEU A 180 -13.20 -11.85 -41.27
N ARG A 181 -13.43 -10.53 -41.41
CA ARG A 181 -13.01 -9.54 -40.41
C ARG A 181 -13.82 -9.66 -39.12
N LEU A 182 -15.15 -9.83 -39.22
CA LEU A 182 -16.03 -10.09 -38.09
C LEU A 182 -15.57 -11.33 -37.35
N GLN A 183 -15.39 -12.44 -38.06
CA GLN A 183 -14.99 -13.72 -37.48
C GLN A 183 -13.68 -13.61 -36.68
N ARG A 184 -12.66 -12.92 -37.23
CA ARG A 184 -11.38 -12.70 -36.54
C ARG A 184 -11.52 -11.83 -35.29
N LYS A 185 -12.14 -10.65 -35.42
CA LYS A 185 -12.29 -9.74 -34.29
C LYS A 185 -13.21 -10.30 -33.20
N MET A 186 -14.28 -10.99 -33.58
CA MET A 186 -15.20 -11.63 -32.63
C MET A 186 -14.46 -12.71 -31.85
N ARG A 187 -13.59 -13.47 -32.51
CA ARG A 187 -12.75 -14.49 -31.85
C ARG A 187 -11.79 -13.88 -30.82
N GLU A 188 -11.21 -12.73 -31.12
CA GLU A 188 -10.37 -12.00 -30.14
C GLU A 188 -11.20 -11.60 -28.90
N VAL A 189 -12.38 -11.01 -29.09
CA VAL A 189 -13.28 -10.60 -28.00
C VAL A 189 -13.76 -11.81 -27.19
N ASP A 190 -14.17 -12.88 -27.86
CA ASP A 190 -14.66 -14.10 -27.23
C ASP A 190 -13.57 -14.82 -26.43
N ASN A 191 -12.35 -14.91 -26.95
CA ASN A 191 -11.21 -15.45 -26.21
C ASN A 191 -10.90 -14.63 -24.95
N ASP A 192 -10.98 -13.29 -25.05
CA ASP A 192 -10.77 -12.38 -23.92
C ASP A 192 -11.85 -12.54 -22.85
N VAL A 193 -13.12 -12.58 -23.26
CA VAL A 193 -14.26 -12.89 -22.37
C VAL A 193 -14.08 -14.23 -21.68
N GLN A 194 -13.63 -15.26 -22.39
CA GLN A 194 -13.41 -16.58 -21.81
C GLN A 194 -12.29 -16.59 -20.77
N ARG A 195 -11.17 -15.91 -21.04
CA ARG A 195 -10.08 -15.77 -20.06
C ARG A 195 -10.57 -15.06 -18.79
N HIS A 196 -11.37 -14.01 -18.94
CA HIS A 196 -11.93 -13.29 -17.80
C HIS A 196 -12.99 -14.11 -17.04
N ASN A 197 -13.84 -14.86 -17.74
CA ASN A 197 -14.78 -15.79 -17.11
C ASN A 197 -14.06 -16.90 -16.36
N GLU A 198 -12.98 -17.46 -16.89
CA GLU A 198 -12.17 -18.47 -16.20
C GLU A 198 -11.61 -17.91 -14.88
N LEU A 199 -11.05 -16.71 -14.90
CA LEU A 199 -10.59 -16.05 -13.68
C LEU A 199 -11.73 -15.81 -12.68
N LEU A 200 -12.88 -15.34 -13.17
CA LEU A 200 -14.07 -15.13 -12.34
C LEU A 200 -14.56 -16.43 -11.69
N GLU A 201 -14.56 -17.54 -12.43
CA GLU A 201 -14.94 -18.85 -11.91
C GLU A 201 -13.96 -19.37 -10.85
N VAL A 202 -12.65 -19.16 -11.04
CA VAL A 202 -11.65 -19.46 -10.01
C VAL A 202 -11.93 -18.68 -8.72
N ILE A 203 -12.27 -17.39 -8.85
CA ILE A 203 -12.59 -16.52 -7.72
C ILE A 203 -13.90 -16.95 -7.04
N ARG A 204 -14.93 -17.31 -7.81
CA ARG A 204 -16.23 -17.77 -7.28
C ARG A 204 -16.13 -19.09 -6.51
N ARG A 205 -15.22 -19.98 -6.90
CA ARG A 205 -14.97 -21.25 -6.20
C ARG A 205 -14.35 -21.04 -4.83
N SER A 206 -13.48 -20.04 -4.68
CA SER A 206 -12.76 -19.76 -3.42
C SER A 206 -12.78 -18.27 -3.07
N PRO A 207 -13.95 -17.68 -2.72
CA PRO A 207 -14.06 -16.25 -2.46
C PRO A 207 -13.32 -15.80 -1.19
N SER A 208 -13.00 -16.72 -0.28
CA SER A 208 -12.16 -16.45 0.91
C SER A 208 -10.67 -16.36 0.59
N GLU A 209 -10.22 -16.87 -0.56
CA GLU A 209 -8.81 -16.96 -0.96
C GLU A 209 -8.43 -15.94 -2.05
N VAL A 210 -9.25 -14.89 -2.22
CA VAL A 210 -9.04 -13.86 -3.26
C VAL A 210 -7.65 -13.24 -3.15
N GLY A 211 -7.14 -13.01 -1.94
CA GLY A 211 -5.78 -12.50 -1.72
C GLY A 211 -4.70 -13.40 -2.33
N ASP A 212 -4.80 -14.71 -2.14
CA ASP A 212 -3.83 -15.68 -2.66
C ASP A 212 -3.94 -15.83 -4.19
N ILE A 213 -5.16 -15.77 -4.73
CA ILE A 213 -5.42 -15.77 -6.17
C ILE A 213 -4.78 -14.54 -6.81
N VAL A 214 -4.97 -13.36 -6.22
CA VAL A 214 -4.35 -12.11 -6.66
C VAL A 214 -2.83 -12.23 -6.62
N ALA A 215 -2.25 -12.72 -5.53
CA ALA A 215 -0.80 -12.85 -5.41
C ALA A 215 -0.17 -13.75 -6.49
N ARG A 216 -0.86 -14.83 -6.88
CA ARG A 216 -0.38 -15.79 -7.91
C ARG A 216 -0.66 -15.31 -9.34
N ARG A 217 -1.78 -14.62 -9.55
CA ARG A 217 -2.30 -14.25 -10.88
C ARG A 217 -2.42 -12.74 -11.07
N ARG A 218 -1.62 -11.93 -10.36
CA ARG A 218 -1.74 -10.45 -10.38
C ARG A 218 -1.83 -9.87 -11.78
N LYS A 219 -1.10 -10.43 -12.75
CA LYS A 219 -1.08 -10.02 -14.17
C LYS A 219 -2.42 -10.17 -14.89
N ASP A 220 -3.32 -11.03 -14.41
CA ASP A 220 -4.64 -11.26 -15.00
C ASP A 220 -5.70 -10.27 -14.48
N PHE A 221 -5.43 -9.58 -13.35
CA PHE A 221 -6.31 -8.53 -12.81
C PHE A 221 -6.03 -7.19 -13.49
N THR A 222 -6.47 -7.07 -14.74
CA THR A 222 -6.30 -5.86 -15.56
C THR A 222 -7.54 -4.97 -15.54
N LYS A 223 -7.43 -3.76 -16.11
CA LYS A 223 -8.57 -2.85 -16.29
C LYS A 223 -9.70 -3.52 -17.09
N GLU A 224 -9.33 -4.30 -18.10
CA GLU A 224 -10.25 -5.04 -18.96
C GLU A 224 -11.01 -6.11 -18.18
N PHE A 225 -10.35 -6.81 -17.25
CA PHE A 225 -11.00 -7.77 -16.37
C PHE A 225 -12.08 -7.10 -15.50
N PHE A 226 -11.78 -5.96 -14.88
CA PHE A 226 -12.76 -5.24 -14.05
C PHE A 226 -13.91 -4.65 -14.88
N ALA A 227 -13.64 -4.21 -16.12
CA ALA A 227 -14.69 -3.79 -17.05
C ALA A 227 -15.60 -4.96 -17.47
N HIS A 228 -15.01 -6.14 -17.70
CA HIS A 228 -15.76 -7.37 -17.95
C HIS A 228 -16.61 -7.76 -16.73
N LEU A 229 -16.04 -7.70 -15.53
CA LEU A 229 -16.75 -8.02 -14.29
C LEU A 229 -17.97 -7.11 -14.06
N HIS A 230 -17.84 -5.81 -14.34
CA HIS A 230 -18.97 -4.89 -14.33
C HIS A 230 -20.03 -5.27 -15.37
N THR A 231 -19.60 -5.64 -16.57
CA THR A 231 -20.52 -6.07 -17.63
C THR A 231 -21.28 -7.34 -17.25
N VAL A 232 -20.62 -8.29 -16.57
CA VAL A 232 -21.24 -9.50 -16.02
C VAL A 232 -22.21 -9.15 -14.88
N ALA A 233 -21.87 -8.23 -13.99
CA ALA A 233 -22.80 -7.79 -12.95
C ALA A 233 -24.07 -7.14 -13.54
N GLU A 234 -23.93 -6.36 -14.61
CA GLU A 234 -25.07 -5.78 -15.33
C GLU A 234 -25.94 -6.82 -16.04
N SER A 235 -25.39 -7.99 -16.41
CA SER A 235 -26.16 -9.00 -17.13
C SER A 235 -27.20 -9.70 -16.25
N TYR A 236 -27.02 -9.67 -14.92
CA TYR A 236 -28.01 -10.11 -13.92
C TYR A 236 -29.03 -9.01 -13.59
N TYR A 237 -29.55 -8.31 -14.60
CA TYR A 237 -30.53 -7.22 -14.40
C TYR A 237 -31.87 -7.72 -13.84
N ASP A 238 -32.17 -9.01 -14.02
CA ASP A 238 -33.35 -9.71 -13.52
C ASP A 238 -33.14 -10.31 -12.12
N ASP A 239 -31.90 -10.39 -11.64
CA ASP A 239 -31.53 -10.93 -10.33
C ASP A 239 -30.64 -9.95 -9.55
N PRO A 240 -31.24 -9.04 -8.76
CA PRO A 240 -30.51 -8.11 -7.91
C PRO A 240 -29.59 -8.79 -6.88
N GLY A 241 -29.87 -10.05 -6.51
CA GLY A 241 -29.06 -10.81 -5.57
C GLY A 241 -27.72 -11.21 -6.18
N GLU A 242 -27.77 -11.85 -7.34
CA GLU A 242 -26.58 -12.24 -8.11
C GLU A 242 -25.79 -11.01 -8.59
N GLN A 243 -26.47 -9.95 -9.05
CA GLN A 243 -25.83 -8.70 -9.41
C GLN A 243 -25.01 -8.12 -8.25
N ASN A 244 -25.61 -8.03 -7.05
CA ASN A 244 -24.91 -7.53 -5.86
C ASN A 244 -23.78 -8.46 -5.42
N ALA A 245 -23.94 -9.78 -5.57
CA ALA A 245 -22.90 -10.76 -5.26
C ALA A 245 -21.67 -10.57 -6.16
N VAL A 246 -21.87 -10.42 -7.48
CA VAL A 246 -20.78 -10.17 -8.44
C VAL A 246 -20.12 -8.81 -8.19
N ALA A 247 -20.90 -7.77 -7.91
CA ALA A 247 -20.35 -6.45 -7.58
C ALA A 247 -19.51 -6.48 -6.30
N LYS A 248 -19.99 -7.15 -5.25
CA LYS A 248 -19.24 -7.33 -4.00
C LYS A 248 -17.94 -8.09 -4.23
N LEU A 249 -17.98 -9.16 -5.03
CA LEU A 249 -16.79 -9.92 -5.42
C LEU A 249 -15.77 -9.03 -6.14
N GLY A 250 -16.23 -8.17 -7.04
CA GLY A 250 -15.38 -7.19 -7.72
C GLY A 250 -14.70 -6.20 -6.77
N ASN A 251 -15.44 -5.68 -5.79
CA ASN A 251 -14.86 -4.82 -4.76
C ASN A 251 -13.82 -5.56 -3.91
N THR A 252 -14.07 -6.82 -3.57
CA THR A 252 -13.10 -7.67 -2.86
C THR A 252 -11.84 -7.90 -3.68
N CYS A 253 -11.97 -8.21 -4.97
CA CYS A 253 -10.82 -8.35 -5.88
C CYS A 253 -10.03 -7.06 -6.01
N LEU A 254 -10.70 -5.92 -6.15
CA LEU A 254 -10.04 -4.62 -6.26
C LEU A 254 -9.28 -4.27 -4.98
N ALA A 255 -9.89 -4.47 -3.82
CA ALA A 255 -9.24 -4.26 -2.52
C ALA A 255 -8.02 -5.17 -2.34
N ALA A 256 -8.12 -6.44 -2.75
CA ALA A 256 -7.02 -7.39 -2.69
C ALA A 256 -5.86 -7.01 -3.64
N VAL A 257 -6.17 -6.54 -4.85
CA VAL A 257 -5.18 -6.01 -5.80
C VAL A 257 -4.47 -4.80 -5.24
N GLN A 258 -5.21 -3.82 -4.71
CA GLN A 258 -4.64 -2.64 -4.09
C GLN A 258 -3.74 -2.99 -2.89
N ALA A 259 -4.18 -3.91 -2.04
CA ALA A 259 -3.39 -4.36 -0.90
C ALA A 259 -2.10 -5.06 -1.35
N TYR A 260 -2.17 -5.93 -2.37
CA TYR A 260 -1.00 -6.61 -2.93
C TYR A 260 0.00 -5.63 -3.56
N ASP A 261 -0.47 -4.70 -4.38
CA ASP A 261 0.39 -3.70 -5.04
C ASP A 261 1.05 -2.80 -3.99
N THR A 262 0.28 -2.29 -3.04
CA THR A 262 0.80 -1.44 -1.95
C THR A 262 1.84 -2.19 -1.10
N ALA A 263 1.59 -3.46 -0.78
CA ALA A 263 2.54 -4.29 -0.03
C ALA A 263 3.82 -4.52 -0.83
N THR A 264 3.71 -4.78 -2.13
CA THR A 264 4.87 -4.99 -3.03
C THR A 264 5.71 -3.71 -3.13
N GLU A 265 5.08 -2.57 -3.39
CA GLU A 265 5.73 -1.26 -3.40
C GLU A 265 6.42 -0.96 -2.04
N SER A 266 5.76 -1.29 -0.93
CA SER A 266 6.35 -1.12 0.40
C SER A 266 7.58 -2.00 0.62
N ILE A 267 7.59 -3.24 0.11
CA ILE A 267 8.74 -4.14 0.21
C ILE A 267 9.90 -3.60 -0.64
N GLU A 268 9.62 -3.15 -1.86
CA GLU A 268 10.62 -2.54 -2.74
C GLU A 268 11.23 -1.28 -2.12
N ALA A 269 10.40 -0.42 -1.52
CA ALA A 269 10.86 0.77 -0.79
C ALA A 269 11.76 0.39 0.40
N LEU A 270 11.40 -0.64 1.18
CA LEU A 270 12.22 -1.14 2.28
C LEU A 270 13.57 -1.70 1.78
N ASN A 271 13.58 -2.50 0.73
CA ASN A 271 14.80 -3.06 0.16
C ASN A 271 15.73 -1.95 -0.37
N ALA A 272 15.18 -0.96 -1.07
CA ALA A 272 15.95 0.17 -1.58
C ALA A 272 16.55 1.00 -0.44
N ALA A 273 15.76 1.24 0.61
CA ALA A 273 16.21 1.96 1.78
C ALA A 273 17.26 1.16 2.59
N GLU A 274 17.17 -0.18 2.62
CA GLU A 274 18.17 -1.04 3.28
C GLU A 274 19.52 -0.91 2.59
N LEU A 275 19.55 -0.95 1.25
CA LEU A 275 20.78 -0.73 0.47
C LEU A 275 21.41 0.64 0.76
N LYS A 276 20.60 1.70 0.81
CA LYS A 276 21.09 3.05 1.17
C LYS A 276 21.63 3.08 2.60
N PHE A 277 20.95 2.44 3.55
CA PHE A 277 21.38 2.40 4.94
C PHE A 277 22.69 1.64 5.12
N GLN A 278 22.86 0.51 4.43
CA GLN A 278 24.12 -0.22 4.37
C GLN A 278 25.25 0.64 3.78
N ASP A 279 25.00 1.38 2.71
CA ASP A 279 25.99 2.30 2.14
C ASP A 279 26.40 3.42 3.12
N ILE A 280 25.46 3.92 3.93
CA ILE A 280 25.73 4.92 4.99
C ILE A 280 26.59 4.29 6.10
N ILE A 281 26.20 3.14 6.65
CA ILE A 281 26.91 2.49 7.77
C ILE A 281 28.33 2.07 7.37
N ASN A 282 28.51 1.59 6.13
CA ASN A 282 29.82 1.15 5.64
C ASN A 282 30.75 2.32 5.24
N SER A 283 30.36 3.57 5.55
CA SER A 283 31.21 4.73 5.32
C SER A 283 32.46 4.71 6.21
N PRO A 284 33.61 5.21 5.71
CA PRO A 284 34.88 5.16 6.44
C PRO A 284 34.94 6.10 7.66
N SER A 285 34.03 7.08 7.77
CA SER A 285 33.92 7.97 8.92
C SER A 285 32.49 8.48 9.10
N VAL A 286 32.19 9.00 10.31
CA VAL A 286 30.89 9.62 10.65
C VAL A 286 30.62 10.83 9.77
N ASP A 287 31.62 11.67 9.52
CA ASP A 287 31.46 12.86 8.67
C ASP A 287 31.06 12.48 7.24
N VAL A 288 31.66 11.43 6.68
CA VAL A 288 31.31 10.92 5.34
C VAL A 288 29.89 10.36 5.34
N ALA A 289 29.51 9.63 6.38
CA ALA A 289 28.17 9.07 6.52
C ALA A 289 27.09 10.17 6.64
N CYS A 290 27.33 11.20 7.46
CA CYS A 290 26.44 12.36 7.60
C CYS A 290 26.31 13.11 6.26
N LYS A 291 27.42 13.32 5.55
CA LYS A 291 27.39 13.97 4.23
C LYS A 291 26.56 13.18 3.22
N LYS A 292 26.62 11.84 3.24
CA LYS A 292 25.74 11.01 2.39
C LYS A 292 24.26 11.23 2.70
N ILE A 293 23.90 11.37 3.98
CA ILE A 293 22.52 11.69 4.39
C ILE A 293 22.11 13.06 3.85
N ASP A 294 22.99 14.08 3.95
CA ASP A 294 22.74 15.41 3.40
C ASP A 294 22.55 15.36 1.87
N ASP A 295 23.41 14.62 1.15
CA ASP A 295 23.33 14.45 -0.31
C ASP A 295 22.02 13.73 -0.72
N LEU A 296 21.57 12.74 0.07
CA LEU A 296 20.29 12.06 -0.15
C LEU A 296 19.10 13.00 0.08
N ALA A 297 19.17 13.86 1.11
CA ALA A 297 18.13 14.85 1.38
C ALA A 297 18.03 15.87 0.25
N GLN A 298 19.16 16.41 -0.23
CA GLN A 298 19.20 17.35 -1.36
C GLN A 298 18.61 16.78 -2.66
N LYS A 299 18.70 15.46 -2.84
CA LYS A 299 18.15 14.76 -4.02
C LYS A 299 16.70 14.29 -3.83
N ASN A 300 16.04 14.63 -2.71
CA ASN A 300 14.73 14.08 -2.33
C ASN A 300 14.71 12.53 -2.29
N GLN A 301 15.84 11.92 -1.92
CA GLN A 301 16.03 10.47 -1.80
C GLN A 301 16.17 10.00 -0.35
N LEU A 302 16.10 10.92 0.62
CA LEU A 302 15.95 10.62 2.04
C LEU A 302 14.49 10.25 2.34
N ASP A 303 14.07 9.09 1.84
CA ASP A 303 12.70 8.61 1.94
C ASP A 303 12.32 8.17 3.37
N SER A 304 11.01 8.08 3.63
CA SER A 304 10.49 7.73 4.96
C SER A 304 10.91 6.35 5.44
N ALA A 305 11.13 5.38 4.53
CA ALA A 305 11.58 4.04 4.90
C ALA A 305 13.04 4.06 5.40
N LEU A 306 13.91 4.83 4.73
CA LEU A 306 15.29 5.04 5.16
C LEU A 306 15.37 5.76 6.51
N VAL A 307 14.60 6.84 6.70
CA VAL A 307 14.55 7.55 7.98
C VAL A 307 14.06 6.65 9.12
N LEU A 308 13.05 5.82 8.86
CA LEU A 308 12.54 4.88 9.83
C LEU A 308 13.60 3.83 10.21
N MET A 309 14.38 3.33 9.25
CA MET A 309 15.47 2.39 9.53
C MET A 309 16.58 3.02 10.37
N ILE A 310 17.01 4.24 10.04
CA ILE A 310 18.00 4.97 10.85
C ILE A 310 17.48 5.17 12.29
N THR A 311 16.21 5.56 12.42
CA THR A 311 15.57 5.76 13.73
C THR A 311 15.49 4.47 14.54
N LYS A 312 15.09 3.36 13.90
CA LYS A 312 15.02 2.04 14.53
C LYS A 312 16.40 1.52 14.94
N ALA A 313 17.42 1.71 14.10
CA ALA A 313 18.78 1.32 14.43
C ALA A 313 19.31 2.10 15.64
N TRP A 314 19.06 3.41 15.69
CA TRP A 314 19.40 4.23 16.85
C TRP A 314 18.65 3.80 18.10
N SER A 315 17.32 3.61 18.06
CA SER A 315 16.54 3.20 19.22
C SER A 315 17.00 1.83 19.75
N ALA A 316 17.22 0.87 18.85
CA ALA A 316 17.69 -0.47 19.22
C ALA A 316 19.10 -0.42 19.83
N ALA A 317 20.01 0.40 19.31
CA ALA A 317 21.34 0.57 19.89
C ALA A 317 21.28 1.28 21.25
N LYS A 318 20.48 2.35 21.37
CA LYS A 318 20.30 3.10 22.61
C LYS A 318 19.79 2.22 23.75
N GLU A 319 18.84 1.33 23.47
CA GLU A 319 18.22 0.43 24.46
C GLU A 319 19.04 -0.84 24.72
N SER A 320 20.05 -1.14 23.90
CA SER A 320 20.84 -2.36 24.00
C SER A 320 22.13 -2.16 24.80
N ASP A 321 22.30 -2.98 25.83
CA ASP A 321 23.54 -3.08 26.60
C ASP A 321 24.65 -3.84 25.84
N MET A 322 24.30 -4.50 24.74
CA MET A 322 25.23 -5.29 23.92
C MET A 322 25.96 -4.46 22.84
N THR A 323 25.55 -3.21 22.64
CA THR A 323 26.18 -2.31 21.67
C THR A 323 27.22 -1.42 22.35
N LYS A 324 28.38 -1.26 21.71
CA LYS A 324 29.45 -0.40 22.23
C LYS A 324 29.05 1.07 22.14
N ASP A 325 29.58 1.89 23.04
CA ASP A 325 29.28 3.32 23.08
C ASP A 325 29.71 4.05 21.81
N GLU A 326 30.78 3.61 21.14
CA GLU A 326 31.18 4.20 19.86
C GLU A 326 30.11 3.94 18.77
N VAL A 327 29.46 2.78 18.77
CA VAL A 327 28.39 2.47 17.82
C VAL A 327 27.14 3.30 18.12
N LYS A 328 26.82 3.50 19.41
CA LYS A 328 25.73 4.36 19.85
C LYS A 328 25.96 5.80 19.40
N ASP A 329 27.18 6.32 19.58
CA ASP A 329 27.54 7.68 19.18
C ASP A 329 27.42 7.88 17.66
N VAL A 330 27.93 6.95 16.85
CA VAL A 330 27.77 6.97 15.39
C VAL A 330 26.29 6.98 15.00
N LEU A 331 25.49 6.05 15.52
CA LEU A 331 24.06 5.96 15.17
C LEU A 331 23.26 7.18 15.65
N TYR A 332 23.64 7.77 16.80
CA TYR A 332 23.06 9.03 17.27
C TYR A 332 23.33 10.17 16.29
N HIS A 333 24.57 10.31 15.81
CA HIS A 333 24.92 11.32 14.81
C HIS A 333 24.14 11.14 13.51
N LEU A 334 24.02 9.90 13.00
CA LEU A 334 23.23 9.61 11.80
C LEU A 334 21.75 9.95 12.00
N TYR A 335 21.18 9.58 13.15
CA TYR A 335 19.81 9.93 13.52
C TYR A 335 19.60 11.44 13.58
N MET A 336 20.48 12.18 14.24
CA MET A 336 20.37 13.64 14.36
C MET A 336 20.50 14.32 13.00
N THR A 337 21.39 13.86 12.13
CA THR A 337 21.54 14.39 10.75
C THR A 337 20.31 14.10 9.90
N ALA A 338 19.79 12.87 9.93
CA ALA A 338 18.58 12.50 9.18
C ALA A 338 17.36 13.28 9.67
N ARG A 339 17.20 13.40 11.00
CA ARG A 339 16.12 14.19 11.62
C ARG A 339 16.21 15.67 11.26
N GLY A 340 17.40 16.26 11.30
CA GLY A 340 17.60 17.67 10.93
C GLY A 340 17.26 17.95 9.48
N ASN A 341 17.64 17.05 8.56
CA ASN A 341 17.26 17.16 7.15
C ASN A 341 15.75 17.01 6.93
N LEU A 342 15.11 16.06 7.63
CA LEU A 342 13.65 15.90 7.55
C LEU A 342 12.92 17.17 8.01
N GLN A 343 13.38 17.82 9.08
CA GLN A 343 12.81 19.07 9.57
C GLN A 343 12.88 20.20 8.54
N ARG A 344 13.95 20.26 7.74
CA ARG A 344 14.12 21.27 6.67
C ARG A 344 13.26 20.99 5.44
N LEU A 345 12.99 19.72 5.15
CA LEU A 345 12.08 19.33 4.07
C LEU A 345 10.60 19.59 4.41
N MET A 346 10.27 19.83 5.68
CA MET A 346 8.91 20.16 6.08
C MET A 346 8.51 21.55 5.58
N PRO A 347 7.30 21.71 5.01
CA PRO A 347 6.76 23.02 4.68
C PRO A 347 6.80 23.95 5.89
N LYS A 348 7.11 25.23 5.67
CA LYS A 348 7.24 26.21 6.75
C LYS A 348 5.97 26.33 7.59
N GLU A 349 4.79 26.14 6.99
CA GLU A 349 3.51 26.13 7.70
C GLU A 349 3.42 24.99 8.73
N ILE A 350 3.96 23.82 8.43
CA ILE A 350 3.97 22.70 9.38
C ILE A 350 4.99 22.96 10.50
N ARG A 351 6.10 23.63 10.21
CA ARG A 351 7.09 24.04 11.24
C ARG A 351 6.49 25.08 12.19
N ILE A 352 5.81 26.10 11.65
CA ILE A 352 5.06 27.10 12.42
C ILE A 352 3.98 26.42 13.27
N LEU A 353 3.16 25.55 12.66
CA LEU A 353 2.11 24.81 13.35
C LEU A 353 2.67 23.97 14.51
N LYS A 354 3.78 23.26 14.29
CA LYS A 354 4.42 22.46 15.33
C LYS A 354 4.83 23.32 16.52
N TYR A 355 5.41 24.50 16.28
CA TYR A 355 5.77 25.42 17.35
C TYR A 355 4.53 25.92 18.11
N LEU A 356 3.49 26.35 17.39
CA LEU A 356 2.23 26.81 18.00
C LEU A 356 1.58 25.76 18.90
N LEU A 357 1.69 24.48 18.56
CA LEU A 357 1.14 23.38 19.36
C LEU A 357 1.92 23.10 20.66
N THR A 358 3.17 23.55 20.75
CA THR A 358 3.98 23.46 21.98
C THR A 358 3.64 24.54 23.01
N ILE A 359 3.03 25.66 22.58
CA ILE A 359 2.68 26.78 23.45
C ILE A 359 1.41 26.42 24.24
N GLU A 360 1.51 26.35 25.56
CA GLU A 360 0.39 26.04 26.44
C GLU A 360 -0.51 27.26 26.69
N ASP A 361 0.10 28.44 26.84
CA ASP A 361 -0.60 29.68 27.15
C ASP A 361 -1.38 30.24 25.93
N PRO A 362 -2.69 30.49 26.05
CA PRO A 362 -3.50 30.98 24.92
C PRO A 362 -3.14 32.40 24.47
N GLU A 363 -2.71 33.28 25.37
CA GLU A 363 -2.30 34.64 25.01
C GLU A 363 -0.97 34.64 24.27
N GLU A 364 0.03 33.90 24.77
CA GLU A 364 1.30 33.68 24.08
C GLU A 364 1.08 33.06 22.69
N ARG A 365 0.18 32.08 22.55
CA ARG A 365 -0.13 31.44 21.26
C ARG A 365 -0.74 32.43 20.27
N LEU A 366 -1.64 33.32 20.72
CA LEU A 366 -2.23 34.35 19.87
C LEU A 366 -1.19 35.40 19.46
N CYS A 367 -0.27 35.79 20.35
CA CYS A 367 0.85 36.66 20.02
C CYS A 367 1.78 36.02 18.98
N THR A 368 2.18 34.76 19.19
CA THR A 368 3.00 34.02 18.23
C THR A 368 2.31 33.84 16.87
N LEU A 369 0.99 33.66 16.84
CA LEU A 369 0.23 33.66 15.58
C LEU A 369 0.32 35.01 14.86
N LYS A 370 0.17 36.12 15.58
CA LYS A 370 0.33 37.46 15.00
C LYS A 370 1.74 37.65 14.44
N ASP A 371 2.75 37.20 15.17
CA ASP A 371 4.14 37.27 14.72
C ASP A 371 4.36 36.40 13.47
N ALA A 372 3.81 35.18 13.45
CA ALA A 372 3.89 34.28 12.29
C ALA A 372 3.15 34.80 11.04
N PHE A 373 2.15 35.67 11.21
CA PHE A 373 1.44 36.32 10.10
C PHE A 373 2.03 37.67 9.71
N THR A 374 3.00 38.18 10.45
CA THR A 374 3.68 39.43 10.14
C THR A 374 4.86 39.15 9.21
N PRO A 375 4.87 39.68 7.97
CA PRO A 375 5.98 39.45 7.04
C PRO A 375 7.30 39.97 7.62
N GLY A 376 8.34 39.15 7.60
CA GLY A 376 9.67 39.47 8.12
C GLY A 376 10.79 38.76 7.37
N GLU A 377 12.04 38.96 7.78
CA GLU A 377 13.17 38.19 7.23
C GLU A 377 13.08 36.73 7.69
N GLU A 378 13.10 35.80 6.75
CA GLU A 378 13.10 34.37 7.05
C GLU A 378 14.53 33.91 7.35
N LEU A 379 14.72 33.33 8.53
CA LEU A 379 15.99 32.74 8.94
C LEU A 379 15.74 31.29 9.36
N GLU A 380 16.33 30.36 8.63
CA GLU A 380 16.29 28.93 8.95
C GLU A 380 17.54 28.55 9.76
N GLY A 381 17.35 28.29 11.04
CA GLY A 381 18.42 27.91 11.96
C GLY A 381 18.57 26.39 12.08
N LYS A 382 19.54 25.95 12.89
CA LYS A 382 19.62 24.55 13.33
C LYS A 382 18.57 24.21 14.39
N ASP A 383 18.19 25.19 15.22
CA ASP A 383 17.32 25.00 16.39
C ASP A 383 16.13 25.97 16.47
N VAL A 384 16.23 27.16 15.87
CA VAL A 384 15.18 28.19 15.89
C VAL A 384 15.00 28.73 14.48
N ASP A 385 13.75 28.76 14.02
CA ASP A 385 13.39 29.30 12.73
C ASP A 385 12.56 30.58 12.92
N CYS A 386 12.95 31.64 12.22
CA CYS A 386 12.10 32.81 12.03
C CYS A 386 11.35 32.60 10.71
N LEU A 387 10.10 32.13 10.78
CA LEU A 387 9.28 31.82 9.61
C LEU A 387 7.98 32.63 9.68
N TYR A 388 7.52 33.11 8.53
CA TYR A 388 6.20 33.71 8.39
C TYR A 388 5.35 32.98 7.35
N THR A 389 4.04 33.06 7.50
CA THR A 389 3.05 32.47 6.58
C THR A 389 1.82 33.38 6.50
N THR A 390 0.85 33.04 5.66
CA THR A 390 -0.44 33.74 5.63
C THR A 390 -1.49 32.98 6.45
N PRO A 391 -2.50 33.69 7.00
CA PRO A 391 -3.62 33.04 7.69
C PRO A 391 -4.30 31.96 6.83
N GLU A 392 -4.50 32.23 5.54
CA GLU A 392 -5.10 31.31 4.57
C GLU A 392 -4.27 30.03 4.38
N GLN A 393 -2.94 30.16 4.24
CA GLN A 393 -2.05 29.02 4.04
C GLN A 393 -2.02 28.13 5.27
N LEU A 394 -1.86 28.71 6.47
CA LEU A 394 -1.86 27.96 7.71
C LEU A 394 -3.22 27.30 7.97
N TYR A 395 -4.33 27.99 7.72
CA TYR A 395 -5.69 27.45 7.84
C TYR A 395 -5.90 26.23 6.92
N ASN A 396 -5.50 26.32 5.65
CA ASN A 396 -5.62 25.24 4.68
C ASN A 396 -4.75 24.03 5.06
N TRP A 397 -3.52 24.26 5.52
CA TRP A 397 -2.64 23.20 6.01
C TRP A 397 -3.22 22.48 7.23
N ILE A 398 -3.75 23.22 8.21
CA ILE A 398 -4.41 22.61 9.38
C ILE A 398 -5.62 21.79 8.93
N GLY A 399 -6.45 22.32 8.02
CA GLY A 399 -7.59 21.60 7.45
C GLY A 399 -7.17 20.28 6.80
N THR A 400 -6.17 20.33 5.94
CA THR A 400 -5.63 19.15 5.24
C THR A 400 -5.17 18.07 6.21
N VAL A 401 -4.50 18.46 7.31
CA VAL A 401 -4.01 17.52 8.34
C VAL A 401 -5.17 16.89 9.13
N VAL A 402 -6.16 17.70 9.54
CA VAL A 402 -7.34 17.23 10.27
C VAL A 402 -8.20 16.30 9.39
N ASP A 403 -8.41 16.66 8.13
CA ASP A 403 -9.18 15.86 7.19
C ASP A 403 -8.48 14.52 6.93
N ALA A 404 -7.16 14.52 6.72
CA ALA A 404 -6.38 13.30 6.57
C ALA A 404 -6.49 12.36 7.78
N TYR A 405 -6.51 12.92 9.00
CA TYR A 405 -6.77 12.15 10.23
C TYR A 405 -8.17 11.53 10.22
N ASN A 406 -9.21 12.29 9.87
CA ASN A 406 -10.59 11.80 9.85
C ASN A 406 -10.82 10.73 8.75
N PHE A 407 -10.28 10.92 7.55
CA PHE A 407 -10.34 9.91 6.49
C PHE A 407 -9.64 8.60 6.89
N SER A 408 -8.56 8.67 7.67
CA SER A 408 -7.88 7.46 8.19
C SER A 408 -8.73 6.68 9.21
N ARG A 409 -9.70 7.33 9.86
CA ARG A 409 -10.62 6.72 10.84
C ARG A 409 -11.66 5.81 10.18
N GLU A 410 -12.03 6.12 8.94
CA GLU A 410 -13.00 5.35 8.13
C GLU A 410 -12.38 4.10 7.47
N GLY A 411 -11.04 4.03 7.39
CA GLY A 411 -10.31 2.88 6.84
C GLY A 411 -9.98 1.77 7.85
N THR A 412 -9.95 0.52 7.38
CA THR A 412 -9.60 -0.68 8.19
C THR A 412 -8.10 -0.92 8.36
N LEU A 413 -7.26 -0.43 7.44
CA LEU A 413 -5.82 -0.74 7.38
C LEU A 413 -4.93 0.14 8.30
N ILE A 414 -5.46 1.22 8.89
CA ILE A 414 -4.67 2.22 9.64
C ILE A 414 -5.20 2.38 11.07
N LYS A 415 -5.45 1.27 11.77
CA LYS A 415 -5.74 1.28 13.22
C LYS A 415 -4.47 1.49 14.06
N GLU A 416 -3.37 0.88 13.67
CA GLU A 416 -2.12 0.93 14.43
C GLU A 416 -1.39 2.28 14.28
N ALA A 417 -1.42 2.91 13.09
CA ALA A 417 -0.88 4.28 12.95
C ALA A 417 -1.81 5.36 13.54
N ARG A 418 -3.08 5.03 13.75
CA ARG A 418 -4.08 5.87 14.45
C ARG A 418 -3.77 5.99 15.93
N ASP A 419 -3.36 4.90 16.58
CA ASP A 419 -2.98 4.92 18.00
C ASP A 419 -1.67 5.69 18.25
N LEU A 420 -0.90 5.96 17.19
CA LEU A 420 0.28 6.83 17.21
C LEU A 420 -0.05 8.33 17.05
N MET A 421 -1.26 8.69 16.58
CA MET A 421 -1.69 10.08 16.43
C MET A 421 -2.50 10.51 17.66
N ASN A 422 -1.97 11.46 18.44
CA ASN A 422 -2.57 11.88 19.70
C ASN A 422 -3.88 12.67 19.47
N PRO A 423 -5.05 12.16 19.89
CA PRO A 423 -6.34 12.83 19.67
C PRO A 423 -6.43 14.21 20.33
N LYS A 424 -5.66 14.45 21.41
CA LYS A 424 -5.59 15.77 22.06
C LYS A 424 -4.97 16.82 21.15
N ILE A 425 -4.09 16.41 20.24
CA ILE A 425 -3.38 17.35 19.36
C ILE A 425 -4.24 17.69 18.15
N ILE A 426 -5.01 16.74 17.63
CA ILE A 426 -6.04 17.02 16.63
C ILE A 426 -7.07 18.02 17.19
N GLN A 427 -7.51 17.82 18.43
CA GLN A 427 -8.39 18.79 19.10
C GLN A 427 -7.73 20.19 19.20
N LYS A 428 -6.47 20.28 19.62
CA LYS A 428 -5.73 21.56 19.64
C LYS A 428 -5.62 22.18 18.25
N MET A 429 -5.44 21.39 17.19
CA MET A 429 -5.41 21.87 15.80
C MET A 429 -6.79 22.40 15.36
N GLU A 430 -7.88 21.74 15.74
CA GLU A 430 -9.25 22.23 15.46
C GLU A 430 -9.55 23.55 16.19
N GLU A 431 -9.12 23.67 17.45
CA GLU A 431 -9.19 24.93 18.22
C GLU A 431 -8.37 26.04 17.56
N LEU A 432 -7.15 25.73 17.13
CA LEU A 432 -6.28 26.68 16.41
C LEU A 432 -6.89 27.11 15.07
N LYS A 433 -7.51 26.17 14.33
CA LYS A 433 -8.21 26.45 13.07
C LYS A 433 -9.35 27.45 13.27
N LYS A 434 -10.17 27.26 14.32
CA LYS A 434 -11.23 28.21 14.70
C LYS A 434 -10.66 29.58 15.08
N LEU A 435 -9.59 29.59 15.88
CA LEU A 435 -8.95 30.83 16.32
C LEU A 435 -8.43 31.65 15.13
N ILE A 436 -7.80 31.00 14.14
CA ILE A 436 -7.35 31.66 12.91
C ILE A 436 -8.53 32.25 12.14
N LEU A 437 -9.61 31.48 11.99
CA LEU A 437 -10.83 31.92 11.31
C LEU A 437 -11.48 33.12 12.01
N ASP A 438 -11.55 33.13 13.34
CA ASP A 438 -12.27 34.16 14.10
C ASP A 438 -11.49 35.48 14.22
N ASN A 439 -10.15 35.45 14.12
CA ASN A 439 -9.30 36.61 14.42
C ASN A 439 -8.53 37.16 13.20
N PHE A 440 -8.40 36.40 12.12
CA PHE A 440 -7.51 36.74 11.00
C PHE A 440 -8.09 36.51 9.60
N MET A 441 -9.31 36.00 9.48
CA MET A 441 -10.04 35.78 8.22
C MET A 441 -11.45 36.35 8.33
#